data_AF-A0A6N8BJC9-F1
#
_entry.id   AF-A0A6N8BJC9-F1
#
_cell.length_a   1.000
_cell.length_b   1.000
_cell.length_c   1.000
_cell.angle_alpha   90.00
_cell.angle_beta   90.00
_cell.angle_gamma   90.00
#
_symmetry.space_group_name_H-M   'P 1'
#
loop_
_entity.id
_entity.type
_entity.pdbx_description
1 polymer ?
#
loop_
_entity_poly.entity_id
_entity_poly.type
_entity_poly.pdbx_seq_one_letter_code
_entity_poly.pdbx_strand_id
1 'polypeptide(L)'
;MDKNRSELFAHFSYDDSLTYEALLEVEEDLTRDVELLLQRAGAAHLDFTPLGDALMFQCVFEAHRLYVYRKIALEIAALLPQGVRGRLLCVDKNFESMHVFWLRPGEWQEEERPVPADPPANLKTWRIASADAPDAAAGETEDGEE
;
A
#
# COMPACT_ATOMS: atom_id res chain seq x y z
N MET A 1 18.93 -1.17 15.50
CA MET A 1 18.58 -0.92 14.09
C MET A 1 17.14 -1.35 13.94
N ASP A 2 16.23 -0.44 13.57
CA ASP A 2 14.85 -0.84 13.28
C ASP A 2 14.90 -1.82 12.11
N LYS A 3 14.35 -3.02 12.31
CA LYS A 3 14.29 -4.05 11.26
C LYS A 3 13.09 -3.72 10.38
N ASN A 4 13.14 -4.09 9.10
CA ASN A 4 12.02 -3.90 8.17
C ASN A 4 11.68 -2.42 7.95
N ARG A 5 12.64 -1.63 7.43
CA ARG A 5 12.50 -0.18 7.27
C ARG A 5 11.33 0.26 6.38
N SER A 6 10.93 -0.58 5.44
CA SER A 6 9.91 -0.24 4.45
C SER A 6 8.99 -1.40 4.18
N GLU A 7 7.77 -1.05 3.77
CA GLU A 7 6.73 -2.01 3.43
C GLU A 7 6.24 -1.77 2.01
N LEU A 8 5.92 -2.86 1.32
CA LEU A 8 5.36 -2.87 -0.02
C LEU A 8 4.01 -3.55 0.03
N PHE A 9 2.98 -2.83 -0.39
CA PHE A 9 1.63 -3.33 -0.59
C PHE A 9 1.35 -3.42 -2.08
N ALA A 10 0.60 -4.42 -2.49
CA ALA A 10 0.22 -4.60 -3.87
C ALA A 10 -1.23 -5.03 -4.01
N HIS A 11 -1.82 -4.62 -5.13
CA HIS A 11 -3.15 -4.99 -5.53
C HIS A 11 -3.18 -5.21 -7.05
N PHE A 12 -3.43 -6.44 -7.46
CA PHE A 12 -3.67 -6.82 -8.84
C PHE A 12 -5.15 -7.06 -9.04
N SER A 13 -5.76 -6.37 -9.99
CA SER A 13 -7.16 -6.53 -10.36
C SER A 13 -7.26 -7.20 -11.71
N TYR A 14 -8.22 -8.12 -11.83
CA TYR A 14 -8.55 -8.79 -13.08
C TYR A 14 -9.69 -8.05 -13.78
N ASP A 15 -9.66 -7.96 -15.11
CA ASP A 15 -10.79 -7.43 -15.88
C ASP A 15 -11.72 -8.55 -16.38
N ASP A 16 -12.92 -8.15 -16.80
CA ASP A 16 -14.00 -9.06 -17.22
C ASP A 16 -13.67 -9.86 -18.50
N SER A 17 -12.50 -9.65 -19.12
CA SER A 17 -12.06 -10.42 -20.28
C SER A 17 -11.51 -11.80 -19.90
N LEU A 18 -11.15 -12.01 -18.64
CA LEU A 18 -10.65 -13.29 -18.13
C LEU A 18 -11.79 -14.24 -17.77
N THR A 19 -11.74 -15.46 -18.29
CA THR A 19 -12.67 -16.51 -17.86
C THR A 19 -12.32 -17.00 -16.46
N TYR A 20 -13.27 -17.61 -15.76
CA TYR A 20 -13.03 -18.15 -14.42
C TYR A 20 -11.88 -19.16 -14.37
N GLU A 21 -11.79 -20.05 -15.37
CA GLU A 21 -10.69 -21.02 -15.45
C GLU A 21 -9.34 -20.34 -15.69
N ALA A 22 -9.32 -19.28 -16.51
CA ALA A 22 -8.11 -18.51 -16.75
C ALA A 22 -7.66 -17.72 -15.51
N LEU A 23 -8.59 -17.28 -14.66
CA LEU A 23 -8.27 -16.56 -13.42
C LEU A 23 -7.44 -17.42 -12.46
N LEU A 24 -7.82 -18.69 -12.27
CA LEU A 24 -7.10 -19.59 -11.36
C LEU A 24 -5.66 -19.84 -11.82
N GLU A 25 -5.47 -20.11 -13.11
CA GLU A 25 -4.14 -20.33 -13.69
C GLU A 25 -3.28 -19.05 -13.63
N VAL A 26 -3.88 -17.90 -13.98
CA VAL A 26 -3.23 -16.59 -13.87
C VAL A 26 -2.81 -16.29 -12.45
N GLU A 27 -3.64 -16.56 -11.46
CA GLU A 27 -3.33 -16.29 -10.05
C GLU A 27 -2.22 -17.19 -9.52
N GLU A 28 -2.26 -18.49 -9.84
CA GLU A 28 -1.19 -19.44 -9.45
C GLU A 28 0.15 -19.06 -10.07
N ASP A 29 0.16 -18.73 -11.37
CA ASP A 29 1.38 -18.34 -12.08
C ASP A 29 1.94 -17.01 -11.57
N LEU A 30 1.07 -16.01 -11.42
CA LEU A 30 1.46 -14.68 -10.94
C LEU A 30 1.97 -14.74 -9.51
N THR A 31 1.32 -15.51 -8.63
CA THR A 31 1.77 -15.70 -7.24
C THR A 31 3.17 -16.28 -7.20
N ARG A 32 3.41 -17.36 -7.95
CA ARG A 32 4.72 -18.03 -7.99
C ARG A 32 5.82 -17.13 -8.54
N ASP A 33 5.57 -16.44 -9.65
CA ASP A 33 6.57 -15.62 -10.31
C ASP A 33 6.90 -14.36 -9.49
N VAL A 34 5.88 -13.74 -8.88
CA VAL A 34 6.05 -12.60 -7.98
C VAL A 34 6.73 -13.01 -6.68
N GLU A 35 6.41 -14.18 -6.13
CA GLU A 35 7.10 -14.71 -4.95
C GLU A 35 8.61 -14.85 -5.22
N LEU A 36 8.98 -15.50 -6.33
CA LEU A 36 10.38 -15.66 -6.72
C LEU A 36 11.07 -14.32 -6.96
N LEU A 37 10.38 -13.34 -7.56
CA LEU A 37 10.89 -11.98 -7.72
C LEU A 37 11.16 -11.31 -6.36
N LEU A 38 10.18 -11.32 -5.46
CA LEU A 38 10.27 -10.62 -4.18
C LEU A 38 11.32 -11.27 -3.26
N GLN A 39 11.40 -12.59 -3.24
CA GLN A 39 12.47 -13.32 -2.53
C GLN A 39 13.86 -12.92 -3.04
N ARG A 40 14.06 -12.85 -4.36
CA ARG A 40 15.32 -12.38 -4.98
C ARG A 40 15.63 -10.92 -4.67
N ALA A 41 14.59 -10.09 -4.49
CA ALA A 41 14.72 -8.70 -4.08
C ALA A 41 15.02 -8.54 -2.58
N GLY A 42 15.02 -9.62 -1.79
CA GLY A 42 15.28 -9.61 -0.36
C GLY A 42 14.06 -9.24 0.49
N ALA A 43 12.84 -9.42 -0.04
CA ALA A 43 11.63 -9.26 0.72
C ALA A 43 11.53 -10.31 1.84
N ALA A 44 11.00 -9.90 2.99
CA ALA A 44 10.66 -10.77 4.11
C ALA A 44 9.16 -10.66 4.42
N HIS A 45 8.64 -11.65 5.16
CA HIS A 45 7.23 -11.70 5.57
C HIS A 45 6.25 -11.48 4.41
N LEU A 46 6.53 -12.13 3.28
CA LEU A 46 5.65 -12.09 2.11
C LEU A 46 4.37 -12.88 2.41
N ASP A 47 3.23 -12.23 2.18
CA ASP A 47 1.90 -12.79 2.34
C ASP A 47 1.02 -12.43 1.13
N PHE A 48 0.30 -13.42 0.59
CA PHE A 48 -0.63 -13.25 -0.53
C PHE A 48 -2.06 -13.46 -0.04
N THR A 49 -2.99 -12.65 -0.55
CA THR A 49 -4.41 -12.73 -0.21
C THR A 49 -5.24 -12.68 -1.49
N PRO A 50 -5.81 -13.81 -1.94
CA PRO A 50 -6.73 -13.83 -3.07
C PRO A 50 -8.12 -13.38 -2.66
N LEU A 51 -8.78 -12.57 -3.49
CA LEU A 51 -10.10 -11.98 -3.25
C LEU A 51 -11.14 -12.36 -4.32
N GLY A 52 -10.78 -13.23 -5.26
CA GLY A 52 -11.64 -13.68 -6.36
C GLY A 52 -11.51 -12.83 -7.62
N ASP A 53 -11.67 -11.51 -7.51
CA ASP A 53 -11.46 -10.54 -8.60
C ASP A 53 -10.11 -9.80 -8.52
N ALA A 54 -9.33 -10.12 -7.49
CA ALA A 54 -8.04 -9.52 -7.23
C ALA A 54 -7.10 -10.45 -6.47
N LEU A 55 -5.80 -10.21 -6.66
CA LEU A 55 -4.72 -10.75 -5.83
C LEU A 55 -4.02 -9.60 -5.11
N MET A 56 -3.96 -9.67 -3.80
CA MET A 56 -3.19 -8.75 -2.97
C MET A 56 -1.93 -9.43 -2.44
N PHE A 57 -0.90 -8.65 -2.20
CA PHE A 57 0.22 -9.10 -1.38
C PHE A 57 0.83 -7.97 -0.57
N GLN A 58 1.52 -8.37 0.49
CA GLN A 58 2.30 -7.49 1.36
C GLN A 58 3.65 -8.13 1.63
N CYS A 59 4.70 -7.31 1.67
CA CYS A 59 6.00 -7.74 2.19
C CYS A 59 6.81 -6.56 2.73
N VAL A 60 7.88 -6.88 3.47
CA VAL A 60 8.76 -5.88 4.06
C VAL A 60 10.20 -6.02 3.58
N PHE A 61 10.94 -4.92 3.60
CA PHE A 61 12.36 -4.87 3.26
C PHE A 61 13.14 -4.24 4.41
N GLU A 62 14.34 -4.78 4.68
CA GLU A 62 15.21 -4.31 5.76
C GLU A 62 15.61 -2.84 5.59
N ALA A 63 15.89 -2.41 4.35
CA ALA A 63 16.27 -1.04 4.01
C ALA A 63 15.34 -0.46 2.95
N HIS A 64 15.02 0.83 3.09
CA HIS A 64 14.28 1.55 2.05
C HIS A 64 15.22 1.92 0.90
N ARG A 65 15.00 1.32 -0.28
CA ARG A 65 15.84 1.53 -1.48
C ARG A 65 14.97 1.69 -2.70
N LEU A 66 14.72 2.94 -3.11
CA LEU A 66 13.81 3.25 -4.22
C LEU A 66 14.11 2.49 -5.52
N TYR A 67 15.40 2.30 -5.86
CA TYR A 67 15.78 1.57 -7.06
C TYR A 67 15.33 0.09 -7.05
N VAL A 68 15.15 -0.51 -5.86
CA VAL A 68 14.63 -1.87 -5.71
C VAL A 68 13.14 -1.90 -6.08
N TYR A 69 12.33 -0.96 -5.59
CA TYR A 69 10.90 -0.91 -5.93
C TYR A 69 10.65 -0.59 -7.40
N ARG A 70 11.47 0.28 -8.00
CA ARG A 70 11.44 0.53 -9.46
C ARG A 70 11.72 -0.74 -10.25
N LYS A 71 12.71 -1.53 -9.81
CA LYS A 71 13.05 -2.81 -10.45
C LYS A 71 11.93 -3.85 -10.25
N ILE A 72 11.32 -3.90 -9.07
CA ILE A 72 10.15 -4.75 -8.80
C ILE A 72 8.98 -4.35 -9.71
N ALA A 73 8.65 -3.06 -9.81
CA ALA A 73 7.59 -2.56 -10.68
C ALA A 73 7.83 -2.91 -12.16
N LEU A 74 9.07 -2.72 -12.65
CA LEU A 74 9.50 -3.11 -13.99
C LEU A 74 9.31 -4.62 -14.23
N GLU A 75 9.82 -5.46 -13.33
CA GLU A 75 9.77 -6.92 -13.49
C GLU A 75 8.34 -7.44 -13.37
N ILE A 76 7.52 -6.92 -12.46
CA ILE A 76 6.10 -7.28 -12.36
C ILE A 76 5.38 -6.87 -13.65
N ALA A 77 5.56 -5.65 -14.16
CA ALA A 77 4.91 -5.22 -15.39
C ALA A 77 5.26 -6.12 -16.59
N ALA A 78 6.46 -6.70 -16.63
CA ALA A 78 6.86 -7.67 -17.64
C ALA A 78 6.22 -9.06 -17.46
N LEU A 79 5.81 -9.41 -16.24
CA LEU A 79 5.14 -10.67 -15.89
C LEU A 79 3.60 -10.58 -16.02
N LEU A 80 3.02 -9.39 -15.94
CA LEU A 80 1.57 -9.22 -15.94
C LEU A 80 0.94 -9.76 -17.24
N PRO A 81 0.00 -10.72 -17.16
CA PRO A 81 -0.73 -11.17 -18.33
C PRO A 81 -1.77 -10.13 -18.77
N GLN A 82 -2.24 -10.28 -20.01
CA GLN A 82 -3.36 -9.48 -20.50
C GLN A 82 -4.58 -9.65 -19.59
N GLY A 83 -5.33 -8.57 -19.39
CA GLY A 83 -6.47 -8.56 -18.47
C GLY A 83 -6.13 -8.27 -17.01
N VAL A 84 -4.84 -8.14 -16.65
CA VAL A 84 -4.40 -7.83 -15.28
C VAL A 84 -3.83 -6.43 -15.19
N ARG A 85 -4.25 -5.69 -14.16
CA ARG A 85 -3.69 -4.37 -13.82
C ARG A 85 -3.19 -4.38 -12.40
N GLY A 86 -2.04 -3.77 -12.16
CA GLY A 86 -1.43 -3.72 -10.85
C GLY A 86 -1.29 -2.32 -10.29
N ARG A 87 -1.31 -2.25 -8.96
CA ARG A 87 -0.87 -1.09 -8.20
C ARG A 87 0.05 -1.55 -7.10
N LEU A 88 1.16 -0.85 -6.92
CA LEU A 88 2.05 -1.03 -5.78
C LEU A 88 2.09 0.26 -4.96
N LEU A 89 2.17 0.12 -3.65
CA LEU A 89 2.41 1.21 -2.72
C LEU A 89 3.59 0.85 -1.83
N CYS A 90 4.66 1.63 -1.92
CA CYS A 90 5.78 1.53 -1.00
C CYS A 90 5.71 2.66 0.03
N VAL A 91 5.91 2.29 1.30
CA VAL A 91 5.95 3.20 2.44
C VAL A 91 7.26 3.01 3.19
N ASP A 92 8.02 4.08 3.38
CA ASP A 92 9.08 4.12 4.40
C ASP A 92 8.44 4.40 5.76
N LYS A 93 8.84 3.64 6.79
CA LYS A 93 8.42 3.86 8.18
C LYS A 93 8.73 5.26 8.71
N ASN A 94 9.66 5.98 8.10
CA ASN A 94 9.94 7.37 8.44
C ASN A 94 8.91 8.37 7.92
N PHE A 95 7.97 7.95 7.06
CA PHE A 95 6.98 8.83 6.46
C PHE A 95 7.61 10.06 5.79
N GLU A 96 8.73 9.90 5.09
CA GLU A 96 9.32 10.98 4.28
C GLU A 96 8.58 11.08 2.94
N SER A 97 8.38 9.94 2.28
CA SER A 97 7.64 9.82 1.03
C SER A 97 6.91 8.49 0.92
N MET A 98 5.88 8.47 0.09
CA MET A 98 5.19 7.29 -0.40
C MET A 98 5.46 7.18 -1.91
N HIS A 99 5.70 5.97 -2.40
CA HIS A 99 5.86 5.73 -3.83
C HIS A 99 4.72 4.84 -4.33
N VAL A 100 3.99 5.33 -5.32
CA VAL A 100 2.90 4.61 -5.96
C VAL A 100 3.34 4.19 -7.35
N PHE A 101 3.09 2.93 -7.69
CA PHE A 101 3.35 2.41 -9.03
C PHE A 101 2.05 1.89 -9.64
N TRP A 102 1.81 2.21 -10.91
CA TRP A 102 0.73 1.63 -11.70
C TRP A 102 1.32 0.73 -12.76
N LEU A 103 0.80 -0.49 -12.87
CA LEU A 103 1.33 -1.54 -13.71
C LEU A 103 0.26 -2.00 -14.70
N ARG A 104 0.68 -2.17 -15.95
CA ARG A 104 -0.05 -2.83 -17.03
C ARG A 104 0.92 -3.81 -17.72
N PRO A 105 0.42 -4.75 -18.54
CA PRO A 105 1.30 -5.62 -19.31
C PRO A 105 2.29 -4.82 -20.15
N GLY A 106 3.58 -4.94 -19.82
CA GLY A 106 4.68 -4.24 -20.49
C GLY A 106 4.87 -2.76 -20.14
N GLU A 107 4.06 -2.19 -19.24
CA GLU A 107 4.11 -0.77 -18.90
C GLU A 107 4.05 -0.54 -17.39
N TRP A 108 4.85 0.41 -16.90
CA TRP A 108 4.76 0.85 -15.51
C TRP A 108 4.93 2.37 -15.41
N GLN A 109 4.30 2.95 -14.39
CA GLN A 109 4.37 4.37 -14.06
C GLN A 109 4.68 4.52 -12.58
N GLU A 110 5.28 5.64 -12.20
CA GLU A 110 5.65 5.97 -10.82
C GLU A 110 5.17 7.37 -10.47
N GLU A 111 4.66 7.52 -9.25
CA GLU A 111 4.44 8.80 -8.61
C GLU A 111 5.06 8.77 -7.20
N GLU A 112 5.87 9.78 -6.89
CA GLU A 112 6.34 10.04 -5.53
C GLU A 112 5.40 11.06 -4.87
N ARG A 113 4.96 10.74 -3.65
CA ARG A 113 4.16 11.61 -2.80
C ARG A 113 4.86 11.90 -1.48
N PRO A 114 5.38 13.12 -1.27
CA PRO A 114 5.93 13.53 0.01
C PRO A 114 4.88 13.48 1.12
N VAL A 115 5.30 13.13 2.33
CA VAL A 115 4.44 13.16 3.52
C VAL A 115 4.99 14.23 4.48
N PRO A 116 4.39 15.44 4.52
CA PRO A 116 4.90 16.53 5.34
C PRO A 116 4.66 16.24 6.83
N ALA A 117 5.58 16.70 7.68
CA ALA A 117 5.44 16.61 9.13
C ALA A 117 4.24 17.42 9.66
N ASP A 118 3.97 18.57 9.05
CA ASP A 118 2.80 19.39 9.33
C ASP A 118 1.68 19.11 8.32
N PRO A 119 0.40 19.08 8.75
CA PRO A 119 -0.71 18.86 7.85
C PRO A 119 -0.85 20.02 6.84
N PRO A 120 -1.22 19.74 5.58
CA PRO A 120 -1.60 20.77 4.63
C PRO A 120 -2.70 21.71 5.17
N ALA A 121 -2.58 23.00 4.86
CA ALA A 121 -3.39 24.06 5.48
C ALA A 121 -4.90 23.98 5.19
N ASN A 122 -5.32 23.25 4.16
CA ASN A 122 -6.71 23.18 3.69
C ASN A 122 -7.46 21.94 4.18
N LEU A 123 -6.92 21.19 5.14
CA LEU A 123 -7.57 20.00 5.68
C LEU A 123 -8.57 20.32 6.79
N LYS A 124 -9.68 19.58 6.83
CA LYS A 124 -10.65 19.65 7.93
C LYS A 124 -9.99 19.15 9.22
N THR A 125 -9.94 19.99 10.25
CA THR A 125 -9.49 19.60 11.58
C THR A 125 -10.64 18.98 12.37
N TRP A 126 -10.45 17.74 12.81
CA TRP A 126 -11.32 17.09 13.79
C TRP A 126 -10.69 17.28 15.17
N ARG A 127 -11.43 17.87 16.11
CA ARG A 127 -10.95 18.13 17.48
C ARG A 127 -11.54 17.10 18.43
N ILE A 128 -10.69 16.52 19.28
CA ILE A 128 -11.06 15.59 20.35
C ILE A 128 -10.42 16.07 21.66
N ALA A 129 -10.93 15.60 22.80
CA ALA A 129 -10.29 15.88 24.09
C ALA A 129 -8.86 15.31 24.11
N SER A 130 -7.89 16.11 24.56
CA SER A 130 -6.50 15.66 24.73
C SER A 130 -6.29 15.13 26.14
N ALA A 131 -5.38 14.16 26.30
CA ALA A 131 -5.00 13.63 27.62
C ALA A 131 -4.48 14.71 28.59
N ASP A 132 -3.88 15.77 28.04
CA ASP A 132 -3.34 16.90 28.80
C ASP A 132 -4.30 18.10 28.89
N ALA A 133 -5.53 17.97 28.36
CA ALA A 133 -6.53 19.02 28.60
C ALA A 133 -6.94 18.90 30.08
N PRO A 134 -6.79 19.96 30.90
CA PRO A 134 -7.34 19.94 32.24
C PRO A 134 -8.83 19.64 32.11
N ASP A 135 -9.29 18.69 32.92
CA ASP A 135 -10.68 18.29 33.03
C ASP A 135 -11.50 19.56 33.28
N ALA A 136 -12.07 20.12 32.21
CA ALA A 136 -12.92 21.29 32.31
C ALA A 136 -14.17 20.76 32.98
N ALA A 137 -14.17 20.90 34.31
CA ALA A 137 -15.14 20.42 35.25
C ALA A 137 -16.54 20.32 34.65
N ALA A 138 -17.20 19.19 34.93
CA ALA A 138 -18.64 19.12 35.03
C ALA A 138 -19.13 20.35 35.83
N GLY A 139 -19.54 21.38 35.09
CA GLY A 139 -20.12 22.60 35.61
C GLY A 139 -21.59 22.55 35.30
N GLU A 140 -22.35 22.30 36.35
CA GLU A 140 -23.80 22.43 36.46
C GLU A 140 -24.34 23.62 35.65
N THR A 141 -25.39 23.38 34.88
CA THR A 141 -26.40 24.41 34.58
C THR A 141 -27.74 23.86 35.05
N GLU A 142 -28.01 24.02 36.35
CA GLU A 142 -29.36 24.30 36.83
C GLU A 142 -29.63 25.81 36.73
N ASP A 143 -30.92 26.14 36.75
CA ASP A 143 -31.60 27.44 36.65
C ASP A 143 -31.70 28.03 35.23
N GLY A 144 -32.86 28.37 34.68
CA GLY A 144 -34.17 28.62 35.27
C GLY A 144 -34.71 29.95 34.74
N GLU A 145 -35.89 29.92 34.11
CA GLU A 145 -36.80 31.03 33.71
C GLU A 145 -36.33 31.89 32.52
N GLU A 146 -37.14 32.03 31.46
CA GLU A 146 -38.45 32.72 31.41
C GLU A 146 -39.49 32.02 30.50
#